data_AF-A0A090QPX9-F1
#
_entry.id   AF-A0A090QPX9-F1
#
_cell.length_a   1.000
_cell.length_b   1.000
_cell.length_c   1.000
_cell.angle_alpha   90.00
_cell.angle_beta   90.00
_cell.angle_gamma   90.00
#
_symmetry.space_group_name_H-M   'P 1'
#
loop_
_entity.id
_entity.type
_entity.pdbx_description
1 polymer ?
#
loop_
_entity_poly.entity_id
_entity_poly.type
_entity_poly.pdbx_seq_one_letter_code
_entity_poly.pdbx_strand_id
1 'polypeptide(L)'
;MESIENHLFNIYFQEESYTKLNEYLQTKQPSSIFIMVDENTMDHCYPVFMPELKTESRIEVIAIDPGEEHKSIETCSGVWSAMVELGIDRNSLVINLGGGVITD
;
A
#
# COMPACT_ATOMS: atom_id res chain seq x y z
N MET A 1 -16.47 9.59 11.13
CA MET A 1 -16.44 8.33 11.90
C MET A 1 -15.30 8.46 12.87
N GLU A 2 -15.45 8.00 14.12
CA GLU A 2 -14.35 8.08 15.10
C GLU A 2 -13.30 7.00 14.81
N SER A 3 -12.03 7.36 14.98
CA SER A 3 -10.90 6.46 14.79
C SER A 3 -10.83 5.40 15.90
N ILE A 4 -10.35 4.21 15.55
CA ILE A 4 -10.23 3.07 16.47
C ILE A 4 -8.76 2.85 16.75
N GLU A 5 -8.33 3.15 17.98
CA GLU A 5 -6.93 3.01 18.40
C GLU A 5 -6.76 1.92 19.45
N ASN A 6 -5.75 1.09 19.30
CA ASN A 6 -5.35 0.14 20.34
C ASN A 6 -3.83 -0.09 20.34
N HIS A 7 -3.36 -0.97 21.21
CA HIS A 7 -1.92 -1.22 21.40
C HIS A 7 -1.24 -1.99 20.26
N LEU A 8 -2.01 -2.56 19.33
CA LEU A 8 -1.53 -3.37 18.20
C LEU A 8 -1.64 -2.63 16.87
N PHE A 9 -2.75 -1.94 16.63
CA PHE A 9 -3.01 -1.23 15.38
C PHE A 9 -4.01 -0.09 15.58
N ASN A 10 -4.02 0.82 14.60
CA ASN A 10 -4.95 1.93 14.53
C ASN A 10 -5.74 1.87 13.22
N ILE A 11 -7.03 2.23 13.28
CA ILE A 11 -7.90 2.39 12.12
C ILE A 11 -8.34 3.85 12.07
N TYR A 12 -7.91 4.54 11.03
CA TYR A 12 -8.27 5.93 10.75
C TYR A 12 -9.24 5.98 9.57
N PHE A 13 -10.14 6.95 9.57
CA PHE A 13 -11.15 7.13 8.51
C PHE A 13 -11.04 8.50 7.83
N GLN A 14 -11.35 8.54 6.54
CA GLN A 14 -11.48 9.77 5.73
C GLN A 14 -10.20 10.63 5.77
N GLU A 15 -10.33 11.95 5.88
CA GLU A 15 -9.22 12.90 5.88
C GLU A 15 -8.22 12.69 7.02
N GLU A 16 -8.67 12.13 8.15
CA GLU A 16 -7.79 11.79 9.26
C GLU A 16 -6.80 10.68 8.85
N SER A 17 -7.21 9.75 7.99
CA SER A 17 -6.34 8.68 7.46
C SER A 17 -5.13 9.26 6.73
N TYR A 18 -5.34 10.23 5.85
CA TYR A 18 -4.24 10.85 5.09
C TYR A 18 -3.33 11.68 6.00
N THR A 19 -3.90 12.38 6.97
CA THR A 19 -3.11 13.13 7.96
C THR A 19 -2.19 12.19 8.74
N LYS A 20 -2.74 11.10 9.29
CA LYS A 20 -2.00 10.12 10.09
C LYS A 20 -0.98 9.34 9.27
N LEU A 21 -1.33 8.97 8.02
CA LEU A 21 -0.40 8.33 7.10
C LEU A 21 0.81 9.23 6.82
N ASN A 22 0.58 10.51 6.55
CA ASN A 22 1.67 11.45 6.29
C ASN A 22 2.55 11.70 7.52
N GLU A 23 1.96 11.81 8.73
CA GLU A 23 2.71 11.86 9.99
C GLU A 23 3.59 10.61 10.18
N TYR A 24 3.04 9.43 9.87
CA TYR A 24 3.78 8.17 9.92
C TYR A 24 4.95 8.15 8.94
N LEU A 25 4.71 8.55 7.68
CA LEU A 25 5.74 8.59 6.64
C LEU A 25 6.88 9.56 6.98
N GLN A 26 6.57 10.73 7.52
CA GLN A 26 7.58 11.70 7.97
C GLN A 26 8.42 11.19 9.16
N THR A 27 7.80 10.41 10.04
CA THR A 27 8.47 9.84 11.22
C THR A 27 9.34 8.64 10.85
N LYS A 28 8.81 7.73 10.02
CA LYS A 28 9.48 6.48 9.68
C LYS A 28 10.52 6.63 8.57
N GLN A 29 10.28 7.53 7.61
CA GLN A 29 11.15 7.77 6.45
C GLN A 29 11.58 6.45 5.79
N PRO A 30 10.62 5.68 5.25
CA PRO A 30 10.93 4.40 4.64
C PRO A 30 11.91 4.60 3.47
N SER A 31 12.80 3.63 3.25
CA SER A 31 13.77 3.71 2.14
C SER A 31 13.08 3.68 0.77
N SER A 32 11.96 2.97 0.69
CA SER A 32 11.06 2.93 -0.46
C SER A 32 9.65 2.54 -0.03
N ILE A 33 8.66 2.86 -0.85
CA ILE A 33 7.26 2.52 -0.63
C ILE A 33 6.77 1.70 -1.83
N PHE A 34 6.25 0.51 -1.56
CA PHE A 34 5.63 -0.37 -2.55
C PHE A 34 4.12 -0.29 -2.40
N ILE A 35 3.41 0.16 -3.43
CA ILE A 35 1.95 0.24 -3.43
C ILE A 35 1.41 -0.92 -4.26
N MET A 36 0.68 -1.83 -3.60
CA MET A 36 0.00 -2.95 -4.22
C MET A 36 -1.40 -2.53 -4.65
N VAL A 37 -1.78 -2.85 -5.89
CA VAL A 37 -3.11 -2.56 -6.47
C VAL A 37 -3.54 -3.69 -7.42
N ASP A 38 -4.83 -3.80 -7.70
CA ASP A 38 -5.30 -4.45 -8.95
C ASP A 38 -5.51 -3.40 -10.05
N GLU A 39 -5.74 -3.84 -11.29
CA GLU A 39 -5.98 -2.95 -12.43
C GLU A 39 -7.14 -1.97 -12.20
N ASN A 40 -8.25 -2.41 -11.60
CA ASN A 40 -9.39 -1.53 -11.32
C ASN A 40 -9.03 -0.45 -10.30
N THR A 41 -8.25 -0.82 -9.29
CA THR A 41 -7.78 0.08 -8.23
C THR A 41 -6.74 1.05 -8.77
N MET A 42 -5.90 0.61 -9.71
CA MET A 42 -4.96 1.47 -10.43
C MET A 42 -5.68 2.54 -11.24
N ASP A 43 -6.81 2.20 -11.88
CA ASP A 43 -7.57 3.14 -12.70
C ASP A 43 -8.43 4.12 -11.87
N HIS A 44 -8.97 3.66 -10.74
CA HIS A 44 -10.01 4.41 -10.01
C HIS A 44 -9.59 4.96 -8.66
N CYS A 45 -8.66 4.31 -7.95
CA CYS A 45 -8.31 4.68 -6.58
C CYS A 45 -6.90 5.29 -6.49
N TYR A 46 -5.93 4.71 -7.19
CA TYR A 46 -4.55 5.20 -7.19
C TYR A 46 -4.42 6.69 -7.57
N PRO A 47 -5.13 7.22 -8.59
CA PRO A 47 -5.04 8.63 -8.97
C PRO A 47 -5.60 9.58 -7.90
N VAL A 48 -6.49 9.09 -7.04
CA VAL A 48 -7.06 9.84 -5.91
C VAL A 48 -6.15 9.74 -4.68
N PHE A 49 -5.55 8.58 -4.45
CA PHE A 49 -4.67 8.30 -3.31
C PHE A 49 -3.31 8.98 -3.43
N MET A 50 -2.69 8.91 -4.61
CA MET A 50 -1.30 9.34 -4.80
C MET A 50 -1.06 10.83 -4.50
N PRO A 51 -1.93 11.78 -4.88
CA PRO A 51 -1.75 13.19 -4.52
C PRO A 51 -1.77 13.49 -3.01
N GLU A 52 -2.37 12.61 -2.20
CA GLU A 52 -2.44 12.78 -0.74
C GLU A 52 -1.16 12.36 -0.02
N LEU A 53 -0.29 11.58 -0.68
CA LEU A 53 0.99 11.12 -0.12
C LEU A 53 2.05 12.24 -0.14
N LYS A 54 2.51 12.63 1.05
CA LYS A 54 3.56 13.64 1.26
C LYS A 54 4.83 12.95 1.73
N THR A 55 5.65 12.54 0.77
CA THR A 55 6.91 11.84 1.04
C THR A 55 7.91 12.08 -0.10
N GLU A 56 9.20 12.00 0.22
CA GLU A 56 10.29 12.00 -0.76
C GLU A 56 10.83 10.58 -1.03
N SER A 57 10.27 9.58 -0.35
CA SER A 57 10.66 8.18 -0.53
C SER A 57 10.35 7.74 -1.96
N ARG A 58 11.23 6.92 -2.53
CA ARG A 58 10.98 6.29 -3.83
C ARG A 58 9.71 5.42 -3.75
N ILE A 59 8.79 5.61 -4.69
CA ILE A 59 7.53 4.85 -4.77
C ILE A 59 7.59 3.91 -5.96
N GLU A 60 7.23 2.66 -5.73
CA GLU A 60 7.04 1.62 -6.73
C GLU A 60 5.60 1.11 -6.66
N VAL A 61 5.01 0.82 -7.81
CA VAL A 61 3.63 0.29 -7.89
C VAL A 61 3.69 -1.11 -8.49
N ILE A 62 3.03 -2.05 -7.83
CA ILE A 62 2.88 -3.42 -8.31
C ILE A 62 1.39 -3.68 -8.52
N ALA A 63 1.02 -3.84 -9.78
CA ALA A 63 -0.34 -4.15 -10.20
C ALA A 63 -0.48 -5.65 -10.47
N ILE A 64 -1.61 -6.22 -10.05
CA ILE A 64 -2.03 -7.58 -10.41
C ILE A 64 -3.37 -7.57 -11.13
N ASP A 65 -3.69 -8.67 -11.79
CA ASP A 65 -5.01 -8.86 -12.39
C ASP A 65 -6.10 -8.89 -11.30
N PRO A 66 -7.28 -8.29 -11.53
CA PRO A 66 -8.36 -8.27 -10.56
C PRO A 66 -9.09 -9.62 -10.48
N GLY A 67 -9.53 -10.00 -9.28
CA GLY A 67 -10.40 -11.17 -9.07
C GLY A 67 -9.87 -12.18 -8.04
N GLU A 68 -10.77 -12.93 -7.42
CA GLU A 68 -10.43 -13.93 -6.40
C GLU A 68 -9.58 -15.08 -6.97
N GLU A 69 -9.72 -15.37 -8.27
CA GLU A 69 -8.91 -16.36 -8.99
C GLU A 69 -7.41 -16.03 -8.97
N HIS A 70 -7.05 -14.76 -8.80
CA HIS A 70 -5.67 -14.31 -8.69
C HIS A 70 -5.15 -14.34 -7.25
N LYS A 71 -5.97 -14.74 -6.28
CA LYS A 71 -5.56 -15.01 -4.89
C LYS A 71 -4.91 -16.38 -4.77
N SER A 72 -3.72 -16.50 -5.34
CA SER A 72 -2.96 -17.74 -5.44
C SER A 72 -1.53 -17.55 -4.95
N ILE A 73 -0.88 -18.65 -4.53
CA ILE A 73 0.52 -18.62 -4.09
C ILE A 73 1.45 -18.25 -5.26
N GLU A 74 1.04 -18.59 -6.47
CA GLU A 74 1.71 -18.24 -7.71
C GLU A 74 1.75 -16.72 -7.89
N THR A 75 0.61 -16.03 -7.70
CA THR A 75 0.54 -14.56 -7.72
C THR A 75 1.42 -13.96 -6.62
N CYS A 76 1.33 -14.45 -5.38
CA CYS A 76 2.17 -13.97 -4.28
C CYS A 76 3.66 -14.11 -4.60
N SER A 77 4.07 -15.25 -5.16
CA SER A 77 5.46 -15.51 -5.54
C SER A 77 5.95 -14.56 -6.62
N GLY A 78 5.09 -14.23 -7.61
CA GLY A 78 5.37 -13.22 -8.63
C GLY A 78 5.55 -11.83 -8.03
N VAL A 79 4.64 -11.42 -7.14
CA VAL A 79 4.70 -10.15 -6.41
C VAL A 79 5.98 -10.02 -5.58
N TRP A 80 6.35 -11.06 -4.82
CA TRP A 80 7.59 -11.06 -4.04
C TRP A 80 8.83 -10.96 -4.92
N SER A 81 8.84 -11.67 -6.06
CA SER A 81 9.94 -11.61 -7.02
C SER A 81 10.10 -10.20 -7.59
N ALA A 82 8.99 -9.56 -7.99
CA ALA A 82 8.98 -8.19 -8.47
C ALA A 82 9.50 -7.20 -7.40
N MET A 83 9.05 -7.31 -6.15
CA MET A 83 9.55 -6.47 -5.06
C MET A 83 11.06 -6.63 -4.84
N VAL A 84 11.58 -7.86 -4.90
CA VAL A 84 13.02 -8.14 -4.76
C VAL A 84 13.81 -7.54 -5.92
N GLU A 85 13.33 -7.67 -7.16
CA GLU A 85 13.97 -7.09 -8.35
C GLU A 85 14.02 -5.56 -8.29
N LEU A 86 12.96 -4.95 -7.75
CA LEU A 86 12.88 -3.51 -7.51
C LEU A 86 13.68 -3.06 -6.26
N GLY A 87 14.27 -3.99 -5.52
CA GLY A 87 15.16 -3.69 -4.40
C GLY A 87 14.45 -3.35 -3.10
N ILE A 88 13.34 -4.04 -2.81
CA ILE A 88 12.72 -3.98 -1.47
C ILE A 88 13.75 -4.36 -0.39
N ASP A 89 13.70 -3.64 0.72
CA ASP A 89 14.54 -3.91 1.88
C ASP A 89 13.71 -3.92 3.18
N ARG A 90 14.37 -4.22 4.30
CA ARG A 90 13.73 -4.30 5.63
C ARG A 90 13.16 -2.97 6.15
N ASN A 91 13.52 -1.84 5.56
CA ASN A 91 13.07 -0.50 5.91
C ASN A 91 12.04 0.05 4.91
N SER A 92 11.67 -0.76 3.92
CA SER A 92 10.65 -0.41 2.94
C SER A 92 9.26 -0.56 3.54
N LEU A 93 8.31 0.23 3.04
CA LEU A 93 6.91 0.18 3.44
C LEU A 93 6.09 -0.43 2.32
N VAL A 94 5.25 -1.43 2.63
CA VAL A 94 4.25 -1.95 1.69
C VAL A 94 2.89 -1.37 2.05
N ILE A 95 2.19 -0.79 1.07
CA ILE A 95 0.84 -0.24 1.19
C ILE A 95 -0.07 -1.06 0.28
N ASN A 96 -0.99 -1.81 0.86
CA ASN A 96 -2.03 -2.51 0.13
C ASN A 96 -3.20 -1.56 -0.12
N LEU A 97 -3.31 -1.02 -1.33
CA LEU A 97 -4.41 -0.17 -1.76
C LEU A 97 -5.38 -1.04 -2.55
N GLY A 98 -6.53 -1.35 -1.98
CA GLY A 98 -7.54 -2.18 -2.63
C GLY A 98 -8.51 -2.81 -1.63
N GLY A 99 -9.32 -3.74 -2.15
CA GLY A 99 -10.22 -4.56 -1.34
C GLY A 99 -9.55 -5.82 -0.78
N GLY A 100 -10.38 -6.77 -0.33
CA GLY A 100 -9.93 -8.00 0.34
C GLY A 100 -8.91 -8.83 -0.44
N VAL A 101 -9.03 -8.89 -1.77
CA VAL A 101 -8.08 -9.65 -2.62
C VAL A 101 -6.67 -9.07 -2.58
N ILE A 102 -6.52 -7.75 -2.52
CA ILE A 102 -5.21 -7.08 -2.47
C ILE A 102 -4.62 -7.11 -1.06
N THR A 103 -5.47 -7.11 -0.03
CA THR A 103 -5.03 -7.05 1.36
C THR A 103 -4.72 -8.41 1.99
N ASP A 104 -5.26 -9.49 1.44
CA ASP A 104 -5.05 -10.87 1.90
C ASP A 104 -3.74 -11.47 1.34
#